data_AF-A0A4P9WXG6-F1
#
_entry.id   AF-A0A4P9WXG6-F1
#
_cell.length_a   1.000
_cell.length_b   1.000
_cell.length_c   1.000
_cell.angle_alpha   90.00
_cell.angle_beta   90.00
_cell.angle_gamma   90.00
#
_symmetry.space_group_name_H-M   'P 1'
#
loop_
_entity.id
_entity.type
_entity.pdbx_description
1 polymer ?
#
loop_
_entity_poly.entity_id
_entity_poly.type
_entity_poly.pdbx_seq_one_letter_code
_entity_poly.pdbx_strand_id
1 'polypeptide(L)'
;MDEQPQTHLLALCGAIGGYEKTRDGGHGIYVPGYQAAECLRDIKRYLRQDEQDKTRPVAQLLSEQDLVKQHVAPLLRVMRRQMDAPQEEDRVIARKIVRACLEVLVPLTWPVDLTAASVLTQIQALRGYKVGLAKPDVLAPFLTLVVEALRV
;
A
#
# COMPACT_ATOMS: atom_id res chain seq x y z
N MET A 1 11.38 -11.59 -22.41
CA MET A 1 10.48 -11.00 -21.41
C MET A 1 11.29 -11.01 -20.13
N ASP A 2 11.87 -9.89 -19.73
CA ASP A 2 12.77 -9.86 -18.57
C ASP A 2 11.98 -10.19 -17.31
N GLU A 3 12.21 -11.38 -16.74
CA GLU A 3 11.58 -11.86 -15.49
C GLU A 3 12.06 -11.11 -14.24
N GLN A 4 13.16 -10.35 -14.39
CA GLN A 4 13.85 -9.64 -13.31
C GLN A 4 12.99 -8.56 -12.60
N PRO A 5 12.31 -7.63 -13.30
CA PRO A 5 11.48 -6.60 -12.66
C PRO A 5 10.28 -7.16 -11.90
N GLN A 6 9.60 -8.18 -12.43
CA GLN A 6 8.44 -8.79 -11.76
C GLN A 6 8.86 -9.53 -10.49
N THR A 7 9.93 -10.32 -10.57
CA THR A 7 10.48 -11.03 -9.40
C THR A 7 10.91 -10.06 -8.31
N HIS A 8 11.57 -8.96 -8.69
CA HIS A 8 11.97 -7.94 -7.74
C HIS A 8 10.75 -7.26 -7.08
N LEU A 9 9.71 -6.95 -7.86
CA LEU A 9 8.48 -6.35 -7.33
C LEU A 9 7.76 -7.26 -6.32
N LEU A 10 7.73 -8.57 -6.56
CA LEU A 10 7.19 -9.54 -5.61
C LEU A 10 8.02 -9.60 -4.32
N ALA A 11 9.35 -9.55 -4.43
CA ALA A 11 10.23 -9.48 -3.27
C ALA A 11 9.98 -8.20 -2.44
N LEU A 12 9.76 -7.05 -3.10
CA LEU A 12 9.38 -5.81 -2.43
C LEU A 12 8.06 -5.96 -1.67
N CYS A 13 7.05 -6.61 -2.26
CA CYS A 13 5.76 -6.83 -1.58
C CYS A 13 5.92 -7.64 -0.29
N GLY A 14 6.70 -8.73 -0.34
CA GLY A 14 6.99 -9.56 0.83
C GLY A 14 7.77 -8.82 1.93
N ALA A 15 8.61 -7.86 1.55
CA ALA A 15 9.41 -7.06 2.49
C ALA A 15 8.62 -5.95 3.21
N ILE A 16 7.39 -5.64 2.79
CA ILE A 16 6.53 -4.63 3.45
C ILE A 16 6.13 -5.10 4.86
N GLY A 17 5.96 -6.40 5.05
CA GLY A 17 5.53 -7.00 6.31
C GLY A 17 4.62 -8.20 6.09
N GLY A 18 4.17 -8.80 7.19
CA GLY A 18 3.35 -10.01 7.14
C GLY A 18 2.65 -10.31 8.45
N TYR A 19 1.77 -11.30 8.42
CA TYR A 19 1.07 -11.78 9.62
C TYR A 19 1.89 -12.85 10.34
N GLU A 20 2.20 -12.61 11.60
CA GLU A 20 2.81 -13.59 12.49
C GLU A 20 1.74 -14.31 13.31
N LYS A 21 1.91 -15.63 13.48
CA LYS A 21 1.00 -16.43 14.29
C LYS A 21 1.22 -16.13 15.77
N THR A 22 0.16 -15.81 16.49
CA THR A 22 0.19 -15.74 17.95
C THR A 22 0.30 -17.16 18.54
N ARG A 23 1.02 -17.32 19.66
CA ARG A 23 1.18 -18.61 20.35
C ARG A 23 -0.15 -19.31 20.69
N ASP A 24 -1.22 -18.54 20.89
CA ASP A 24 -2.52 -19.04 21.33
C ASP A 24 -3.47 -19.42 20.18
N GLY A 25 -2.99 -19.49 18.93
CA GLY A 25 -3.82 -19.86 17.77
C GLY A 25 -4.87 -18.82 17.36
N GLY A 26 -4.83 -17.61 17.93
CA GLY A 26 -5.68 -16.48 17.56
C GLY A 26 -5.38 -15.87 16.19
N HIS A 27 -6.08 -14.79 15.86
CA HIS A 27 -5.83 -14.03 14.63
C HIS A 27 -4.39 -13.49 14.64
N GLY A 28 -3.63 -13.76 13.58
CA GLY A 28 -2.23 -13.32 13.46
C GLY A 28 -2.09 -11.80 13.58
N ILE A 29 -0.96 -11.35 14.09
CA ILE A 29 -0.64 -9.91 14.21
C ILE A 29 0.15 -9.50 12.99
N TYR A 30 -0.25 -8.41 12.33
CA TYR A 30 0.53 -7.86 11.23
C TYR A 30 1.77 -7.14 11.78
N VAL A 31 2.94 -7.56 11.32
CA VAL A 31 4.24 -6.98 11.68
C VAL A 31 4.79 -6.22 10.48
N PRO A 32 5.02 -4.90 10.59
CA PRO A 32 5.70 -4.13 9.55
C PRO A 32 7.11 -4.63 9.32
N GLY A 33 7.55 -4.68 8.06
CA GLY A 33 8.93 -4.92 7.71
C GLY A 33 9.84 -3.74 8.08
N TYR A 34 11.11 -4.02 8.37
CA TYR A 34 12.08 -3.00 8.79
C TYR A 34 12.24 -1.85 7.78
N GLN A 35 12.17 -2.16 6.49
CA GLN A 35 12.31 -1.20 5.38
C GLN A 35 10.99 -0.95 4.64
N ALA A 36 9.85 -1.10 5.31
CA ALA A 36 8.53 -1.03 4.66
C ALA A 36 8.33 0.29 3.88
N ALA A 37 8.79 1.43 4.43
CA ALA A 37 8.64 2.74 3.78
C ALA A 37 9.49 2.86 2.51
N GLU A 38 10.69 2.28 2.49
CA GLU A 38 11.59 2.21 1.35
C GLU A 38 11.01 1.29 0.27
N CYS A 39 10.54 0.10 0.63
CA CYS A 39 9.90 -0.82 -0.30
C CYS A 39 8.68 -0.20 -0.98
N LEU A 40 7.83 0.51 -0.23
CA LEU A 40 6.69 1.25 -0.79
C LEU A 40 7.14 2.37 -1.75
N ARG A 41 8.23 3.08 -1.44
CA ARG A 41 8.81 4.10 -2.33
C ARG A 41 9.36 3.51 -3.62
N ASP A 42 9.95 2.32 -3.57
CA ASP A 42 10.41 1.63 -4.77
C ASP A 42 9.25 1.12 -5.61
N ILE A 43 8.20 0.55 -5.00
CA ILE A 43 6.95 0.20 -5.68
C ILE A 43 6.34 1.41 -6.39
N LYS A 44 6.33 2.58 -5.74
CA LYS A 44 5.88 3.84 -6.37
C LYS A 44 6.69 4.17 -7.62
N ARG A 45 8.01 3.93 -7.64
CA ARG A 45 8.85 4.19 -8.82
C ARG A 45 8.44 3.29 -9.98
N TYR A 46 8.18 2.00 -9.72
CA TYR A 46 7.65 1.09 -10.72
C TYR A 46 6.29 1.54 -11.25
N LEU A 47 5.36 1.93 -10.36
CA LEU A 47 4.04 2.44 -10.76
C LEU A 47 4.11 3.70 -11.61
N ARG A 48 5.09 4.58 -11.36
CA ARG A 48 5.27 5.80 -12.15
C ARG A 48 5.79 5.53 -13.56
N GLN A 49 6.55 4.46 -13.74
CA GLN A 49 6.95 3.99 -15.08
C GLN A 49 5.78 3.30 -15.78
N ASP A 50 4.96 2.57 -15.03
CA ASP A 50 3.76 1.86 -15.49
C ASP A 50 2.68 2.78 -16.07
N GLU A 51 2.63 4.05 -15.65
CA GLU A 51 1.69 5.06 -16.17
C GLU A 51 1.84 5.32 -17.68
N GLN A 52 2.99 4.98 -18.28
CA GLN A 52 3.22 5.15 -19.72
C GLN A 52 2.56 4.05 -20.55
N ASP A 53 2.21 2.92 -19.93
CA ASP A 53 1.59 1.78 -20.60
C ASP A 53 0.09 1.71 -20.25
N LYS A 54 -0.77 1.74 -21.27
CA LYS A 54 -2.23 1.64 -21.09
C LYS A 54 -2.66 0.34 -20.41
N THR A 55 -1.88 -0.73 -20.58
CA THR A 55 -2.18 -2.04 -20.00
C THR A 55 -1.88 -2.11 -18.50
N ARG A 56 -1.00 -1.22 -18.02
CA ARG A 56 -0.59 -1.09 -16.61
C ARG A 56 -0.15 -2.42 -15.96
N PRO A 57 0.84 -3.13 -16.52
CA PRO A 57 1.25 -4.45 -16.06
C PRO A 57 1.71 -4.50 -14.59
N VAL A 58 2.35 -3.45 -14.08
CA VAL A 58 2.74 -3.37 -12.66
C VAL A 58 1.51 -3.25 -11.77
N ALA A 59 0.58 -2.35 -12.10
CA ALA A 59 -0.65 -2.22 -11.33
C ALA A 59 -1.48 -3.51 -11.33
N GLN A 60 -1.51 -4.21 -12.48
CA GLN A 60 -2.16 -5.51 -12.59
C GLN A 60 -1.52 -6.55 -11.68
N LEU A 61 -0.18 -6.69 -11.71
CA LEU A 61 0.52 -7.64 -10.83
C LEU A 61 0.27 -7.35 -9.35
N LEU A 62 0.31 -6.08 -8.95
CA LEU A 62 0.04 -5.68 -7.56
C LEU A 62 -1.41 -5.95 -7.14
N SER A 63 -2.36 -5.87 -8.07
CA SER A 63 -3.74 -6.29 -7.84
C SER A 63 -3.85 -7.80 -7.65
N GLU A 64 -3.16 -8.60 -8.46
CA GLU A 64 -3.16 -10.06 -8.35
C GLU A 64 -2.57 -10.55 -7.02
N GLN A 65 -1.59 -9.81 -6.48
CA GLN A 65 -1.03 -10.05 -5.14
C GLN A 65 -1.88 -9.48 -3.99
N ASP A 66 -3.05 -8.90 -4.28
CA ASP A 66 -3.93 -8.28 -3.28
C ASP A 66 -3.17 -7.23 -2.41
N LEU A 67 -2.18 -6.50 -2.96
CA LEU A 67 -1.24 -5.65 -2.20
C LEU A 67 -1.95 -4.76 -1.16
N VAL A 68 -3.05 -4.12 -1.56
CA VAL A 68 -3.80 -3.22 -0.69
C VAL A 68 -4.42 -3.96 0.50
N LYS A 69 -4.98 -5.14 0.26
CA LYS A 69 -5.69 -5.94 1.25
C LYS A 69 -4.71 -6.70 2.17
N GLN A 70 -3.63 -7.24 1.61
CA GLN A 70 -2.66 -8.05 2.34
C GLN A 70 -1.66 -7.21 3.14
N HIS A 71 -1.24 -6.06 2.61
CA HIS A 71 -0.15 -5.28 3.19
C HIS A 71 -0.57 -3.87 3.57
N VAL A 72 -1.07 -3.06 2.62
CA VAL A 72 -1.28 -1.62 2.86
C VAL A 72 -2.33 -1.36 3.94
N ALA A 73 -3.50 -1.98 3.87
CA ALA A 73 -4.57 -1.77 4.84
C ALA A 73 -4.20 -2.26 6.26
N PRO A 74 -3.63 -3.48 6.44
CA PRO A 74 -3.09 -3.91 7.73
C PRO A 74 -1.99 -2.98 8.27
N LEU A 75 -1.06 -2.56 7.41
CA LEU A 75 0.01 -1.66 7.79
C LEU A 75 -0.54 -0.32 8.29
N LEU A 76 -1.50 0.28 7.60
CA LEU A 76 -2.16 1.53 8.02
C LEU A 76 -2.84 1.40 9.40
N ARG A 77 -3.45 0.26 9.70
CA ARG A 77 -4.07 -0.01 11.01
C ARG A 77 -3.03 -0.08 12.13
N VAL A 78 -1.88 -0.70 11.88
CA VAL A 78 -0.77 -0.75 12.84
C VAL A 78 -0.20 0.66 13.03
N MET A 79 0.07 1.37 11.93
CA MET A 79 0.63 2.73 11.99
C MET A 79 -0.31 3.71 12.68
N ARG A 80 -1.64 3.57 12.53
CA ARG A 80 -2.63 4.38 13.27
C ARG A 80 -2.33 4.41 14.77
N ARG A 81 -2.00 3.25 15.35
CA ARG A 81 -1.70 3.14 16.79
C ARG A 81 -0.34 3.76 17.12
N GLN A 82 0.62 3.69 16.21
CA GLN A 82 1.97 4.23 16.41
C GLN A 82 2.05 5.75 16.19
N MET A 83 1.12 6.35 15.46
CA MET A 83 1.06 7.82 15.31
C MET A 83 0.80 8.55 16.63
N ASP A 84 0.17 7.88 17.59
CA ASP A 84 -0.08 8.38 18.96
C ASP A 84 0.91 7.77 19.98
N ALA A 85 1.99 7.13 19.52
CA ALA A 85 2.98 6.52 20.41
C ALA A 85 3.66 7.57 21.31
N PRO A 86 4.10 7.20 22.53
CA PRO A 86 4.74 8.13 23.45
C PRO A 86 6.08 8.66 22.92
N GLN A 87 6.84 7.82 22.22
CA GLN A 87 8.15 8.14 21.66
C GLN A 87 8.01 8.89 20.35
N GLU A 88 8.70 10.03 20.19
CA GLU A 88 8.64 10.81 18.95
C GLU A 88 9.18 10.03 17.74
N GLU A 89 10.21 9.21 17.93
CA GLU A 89 10.80 8.40 16.86
C GLU A 89 9.78 7.46 16.23
N ASP A 90 8.98 6.77 17.06
CA ASP A 90 7.89 5.90 16.61
C ASP A 90 6.84 6.67 15.81
N ARG A 91 6.45 7.86 16.29
CA ARG A 91 5.48 8.72 15.58
C ARG A 91 6.01 9.15 14.22
N VAL A 92 7.28 9.54 14.14
CA VAL A 92 7.94 9.93 12.88
C VAL A 92 7.99 8.76 11.90
N ILE A 93 8.36 7.57 12.36
CA ILE A 93 8.38 6.35 11.54
C ILE A 93 6.98 6.03 11.02
N ALA A 94 5.97 6.08 11.89
CA ALA A 94 4.58 5.82 11.51
C ALA A 94 4.10 6.79 10.43
N ARG A 95 4.35 8.10 10.59
CA ARG A 95 4.01 9.11 9.57
C ARG A 95 4.70 8.85 8.24
N LYS A 96 5.99 8.48 8.25
CA LYS A 96 6.75 8.14 7.02
C LYS A 96 6.12 6.96 6.28
N ILE A 97 5.73 5.91 6.99
CA ILE A 97 5.09 4.73 6.39
C ILE A 97 3.70 5.09 5.85
N VAL A 98 2.86 5.78 6.62
CA VAL A 98 1.52 6.19 6.18
C VAL A 98 1.61 7.06 4.92
N ARG A 99 2.57 7.99 4.88
CA ARG A 99 2.84 8.78 3.68
C ARG A 99 3.23 7.91 2.49
N ALA A 100 4.14 6.94 2.67
CA ALA A 100 4.56 6.04 1.59
C ALA A 100 3.38 5.18 1.07
N CYS A 101 2.50 4.72 1.95
CA CYS A 101 1.26 4.03 1.56
C CYS A 101 0.38 4.94 0.69
N LEU A 102 0.18 6.20 1.07
CA LEU A 102 -0.61 7.15 0.29
C LEU A 102 -0.01 7.36 -1.11
N GLU A 103 1.30 7.53 -1.19
CA GLU A 103 2.01 7.74 -2.46
C GLU A 103 1.92 6.54 -3.42
N VAL A 104 1.70 5.32 -2.91
CA VAL A 104 1.43 4.11 -3.73
C VAL A 104 -0.05 4.00 -4.10
N LEU A 105 -0.95 4.32 -3.17
CA LEU A 105 -2.40 4.22 -3.41
C LEU A 105 -2.88 5.18 -4.49
N VAL A 106 -2.30 6.39 -4.58
CA VAL A 106 -2.70 7.39 -5.59
C VAL A 106 -2.58 6.84 -7.02
N PRO A 107 -1.40 6.39 -7.51
CA PRO A 107 -1.31 5.84 -8.85
C PRO A 107 -2.12 4.54 -9.03
N LEU A 108 -2.25 3.71 -8.00
CA LEU A 108 -3.09 2.50 -8.06
C LEU A 108 -4.59 2.80 -8.22
N THR A 109 -5.04 3.96 -7.75
CA THR A 109 -6.46 4.35 -7.77
C THR A 109 -6.80 5.35 -8.88
N TRP A 110 -5.84 5.66 -9.75
CA TRP A 110 -6.06 6.56 -10.87
C TRP A 110 -7.13 6.02 -11.83
N PRO A 111 -7.95 6.89 -12.45
CA PRO A 111 -8.95 6.46 -13.43
C PRO A 111 -8.34 5.62 -14.57
N VAL A 112 -9.10 4.60 -14.99
CA VAL A 112 -8.70 3.68 -16.07
C VAL A 112 -8.95 4.31 -17.43
N ASP A 113 -8.01 4.12 -18.36
CA ASP A 113 -8.25 4.40 -19.78
C ASP A 113 -9.26 3.40 -20.33
N LEU A 114 -10.45 3.86 -20.68
CA LEU A 114 -11.54 3.02 -21.20
C LEU A 114 -11.22 2.39 -22.56
N THR A 115 -10.17 2.84 -23.26
CA THR A 115 -9.69 2.27 -24.51
C THR A 115 -8.67 1.14 -24.33
N ALA A 116 -8.22 0.89 -23.09
CA ALA A 116 -7.26 -0.17 -22.80
C ALA A 116 -7.89 -1.56 -22.94
N ALA A 117 -7.14 -2.51 -23.51
CA ALA A 117 -7.58 -3.91 -23.61
C ALA A 117 -7.83 -4.55 -22.23
N SER A 118 -7.10 -4.12 -21.19
CA SER A 118 -7.25 -4.58 -19.80
C SER A 118 -8.23 -3.75 -18.97
N VAL A 119 -9.12 -2.95 -19.60
CA VAL A 119 -10.06 -2.07 -18.88
C VAL A 119 -10.90 -2.80 -17.84
N LEU A 120 -11.40 -4.00 -18.15
CA LEU A 120 -12.27 -4.76 -17.23
C LEU A 120 -11.52 -5.21 -15.98
N THR A 121 -10.29 -5.73 -16.13
CA THR A 121 -9.47 -6.18 -15.00
C THR A 121 -9.03 -4.99 -14.14
N GLN A 122 -8.66 -3.87 -14.76
CA GLN A 122 -8.33 -2.64 -14.04
C GLN A 122 -9.54 -2.10 -13.25
N ILE A 123 -10.75 -2.09 -13.82
CA ILE A 123 -11.97 -1.67 -13.09
C ILE A 123 -12.27 -2.61 -11.92
N GLN A 124 -12.08 -3.92 -12.09
CA GLN A 124 -12.24 -4.88 -11.00
C GLN A 124 -11.25 -4.63 -9.87
N ALA A 125 -9.98 -4.36 -10.19
CA ALA A 125 -8.95 -3.99 -9.23
C ALA A 125 -9.34 -2.74 -8.43
N LEU A 126 -9.77 -1.66 -9.11
CA LEU A 126 -10.22 -0.42 -8.47
C LEU A 126 -11.40 -0.64 -7.51
N ARG A 127 -12.36 -1.50 -7.88
CA ARG A 127 -13.48 -1.88 -7.00
C ARG A 127 -12.97 -2.61 -5.76
N GLY A 128 -12.03 -3.53 -5.92
CA GLY A 128 -11.37 -4.24 -4.81
C GLY A 128 -10.68 -3.27 -3.85
N TYR A 129 -9.90 -2.32 -4.38
CA TYR A 129 -9.24 -1.29 -3.58
C TYR A 129 -10.25 -0.42 -2.84
N LYS A 130 -11.33 0.01 -3.51
CA LYS A 130 -12.40 0.79 -2.87
C LYS A 130 -12.98 0.07 -1.66
N VAL A 131 -13.30 -1.23 -1.79
CA VAL A 131 -13.84 -2.03 -0.68
C VAL A 131 -12.83 -2.19 0.45
N GLY A 132 -11.54 -2.38 0.12
CA GLY A 132 -10.46 -2.48 1.11
C GLY A 132 -10.22 -1.19 1.90
N LEU A 133 -10.26 -0.05 1.20
CA LEU A 133 -9.98 1.27 1.75
C LEU A 133 -11.18 1.92 2.44
N ALA A 134 -12.42 1.57 2.10
CA ALA A 134 -13.63 2.19 2.68
C ALA A 134 -13.87 1.84 4.16
N LYS A 135 -12.88 1.29 4.86
CA LYS A 135 -12.95 1.01 6.29
C LYS A 135 -12.44 2.22 7.08
N PRO A 136 -13.17 2.71 8.10
CA PRO A 136 -12.79 3.93 8.83
C PRO A 136 -11.39 3.88 9.44
N ASP A 137 -10.97 2.69 9.90
CA ASP A 137 -9.67 2.45 10.52
C ASP A 137 -8.50 2.52 9.52
N VAL A 138 -8.76 2.41 8.22
CA VAL A 138 -7.76 2.49 7.15
C VAL A 138 -7.60 3.93 6.66
N LEU A 139 -8.67 4.73 6.60
CA LEU A 139 -8.61 6.12 6.14
C LEU A 139 -8.18 7.12 7.21
N ALA A 140 -8.45 6.83 8.49
CA ALA A 140 -8.14 7.74 9.58
C ALA A 140 -6.67 8.23 9.61
N PRO A 141 -5.64 7.38 9.41
CA PRO A 141 -4.24 7.82 9.36
C PRO A 141 -3.97 8.90 8.30
N PHE A 142 -4.61 8.80 7.13
CA PHE A 142 -4.44 9.79 6.07
C PHE A 142 -5.05 11.13 6.44
N LEU A 143 -6.26 11.11 7.03
CA LEU A 143 -6.91 12.33 7.49
C LEU A 143 -6.09 13.02 8.58
N THR A 144 -5.46 12.26 9.49
CA THR A 144 -4.55 12.82 10.48
C THR A 144 -3.38 13.56 9.82
N LEU A 145 -2.71 12.96 8.82
CA LEU A 145 -1.63 13.63 8.09
C LEU A 145 -2.11 14.91 7.39
N VAL A 146 -3.29 14.88 6.77
CA VAL A 146 -3.86 16.05 6.09
C VAL A 146 -4.17 17.17 7.09
N VAL A 147 -4.81 16.83 8.21
CA VAL A 147 -5.12 17.82 9.27
C VAL A 147 -3.85 18.40 9.87
N GLU A 148 -2.81 17.60 10.12
CA GLU A 148 -1.50 18.08 10.57
C GLU A 148 -0.88 19.06 9.56
N ALA A 149 -0.93 18.74 8.26
CA ALA A 149 -0.39 19.59 7.20
C ALA A 149 -1.17 20.90 7.01
N LEU A 150 -2.45 20.94 7.36
CA LEU A 150 -3.30 22.14 7.28
C LEU A 150 -3.22 23.03 8.53
N ARG A 151 -2.56 22.59 9.61
CA ARG A 151 -2.34 23.39 10.83
C ARG A 151 -1.13 24.33 10.73
N VAL A 152 -0.49 24.39 9.56
CA VAL A 152 0.56 25.35 9.20
C VAL A 152 -0.04 26.76 9.08
#